data_AF-A0A529NX81-F1
#
_entry.id   AF-A0A529NX81-F1
#
_cell.length_a   1.000
_cell.length_b   1.000
_cell.length_c   1.000
_cell.angle_alpha   90.00
_cell.angle_beta   90.00
_cell.angle_gamma   90.00
#
_symmetry.space_group_name_H-M   'P 1'
#
loop_
_entity.id
_entity.type
_entity.pdbx_description
1 polymer ?
#
loop_
_entity_poly.entity_id
_entity_poly.type
_entity_poly.pdbx_seq_one_letter_code
_entity_poly.pdbx_strand_id
1 'polypeptide(L)'
;HEVNWFSTYRVHHRVAERFRAGRVFLCGDAGHIHSPAGGQGMNTGMGDAVNLAWKLAAVVQGRADARLLDSYEPERIAFAHKLIESTDKVFR
;
A
#
# COMPACT_ATOMS: atom_id res chain seq x y z
N HIS A 1 -16.61 16.24 -30.68
CA HIS A 1 -15.57 15.74 -29.76
C HIS A 1 -16.11 14.51 -29.07
N GLU A 2 -15.53 13.35 -29.38
CA GLU A 2 -15.94 12.07 -28.80
C GLU A 2 -15.10 11.80 -27.55
N VAL A 3 -15.75 11.40 -26.46
CA VAL A 3 -15.07 11.04 -25.21
C VAL A 3 -14.66 9.58 -25.31
N ASN A 4 -13.35 9.30 -25.32
CA ASN A 4 -12.84 7.92 -25.41
C ASN A 4 -13.09 7.10 -24.14
N TRP A 5 -13.04 7.71 -22.95
CA TRP A 5 -13.39 7.07 -21.67
C TRP A 5 -13.60 8.09 -20.56
N PHE A 6 -14.55 7.84 -19.65
CA PHE A 6 -14.75 8.63 -18.44
C PHE A 6 -15.09 7.71 -17.25
N SER A 7 -14.68 8.10 -16.05
CA SER A 7 -15.06 7.44 -14.81
C SER A 7 -15.16 8.44 -13.67
N THR A 8 -16.12 8.23 -12.78
CA THR A 8 -16.31 9.02 -11.57
C THR A 8 -15.65 8.32 -10.39
N TYR A 9 -14.69 8.97 -9.75
CA TYR A 9 -14.04 8.47 -8.55
C TYR A 9 -14.50 9.25 -7.32
N ARG A 10 -14.91 8.54 -6.27
CA ARG A 10 -15.26 9.15 -4.99
C ARG A 10 -14.04 9.10 -4.07
N VAL A 11 -13.61 10.27 -3.60
CA VAL A 11 -12.44 10.38 -2.72
C VAL A 11 -12.73 9.68 -1.40
N HIS A 12 -12.00 8.59 -1.16
CA HIS A 12 -11.98 7.89 0.12
C HIS A 12 -10.52 7.70 0.56
N HIS A 13 -10.26 8.04 1.82
CA HIS A 13 -9.01 7.71 2.50
C HIS A 13 -9.31 6.56 3.46
N ARG A 14 -8.74 5.38 3.18
CA ARG A 14 -8.93 4.17 3.99
C ARG A 14 -7.64 3.39 4.07
N VAL A 15 -7.34 2.85 5.24
CA VAL A 15 -6.21 1.94 5.47
C VAL A 15 -6.77 0.71 6.17
N ALA A 16 -6.36 -0.47 5.74
CA ALA A 16 -6.67 -1.71 6.43
C ALA A 16 -6.00 -1.71 7.80
N GLU A 17 -6.71 -2.20 8.82
CA GLU A 17 -6.17 -2.29 10.19
C GLU A 17 -4.92 -3.18 10.27
N ARG A 18 -4.86 -4.21 9.42
CA ARG A 18 -3.75 -5.15 9.31
C ARG A 18 -3.38 -5.40 7.87
N PHE A 19 -2.08 -5.42 7.60
CA PHE A 19 -1.50 -5.76 6.29
C PHE A 19 -1.06 -7.22 6.25
N ARG A 20 -1.07 -7.91 7.40
CA ARG A 20 -0.75 -9.34 7.48
C ARG A 20 -1.69 -10.10 8.41
N ALA A 21 -2.07 -11.29 7.97
CA ALA A 21 -2.70 -12.32 8.80
C ALA A 21 -2.05 -13.68 8.52
N GLY A 22 -1.13 -14.11 9.39
CA GLY A 22 -0.40 -15.36 9.23
C GLY A 22 0.45 -15.38 7.95
N ARG A 23 0.00 -16.11 6.94
CA ARG A 23 0.66 -16.23 5.61
C ARG A 23 -0.03 -15.40 4.51
N VAL A 24 -1.05 -14.62 4.87
CA VAL A 24 -1.80 -13.75 3.96
C VAL A 24 -1.33 -12.31 4.13
N PHE A 25 -1.14 -11.61 3.02
CA PHE A 25 -0.63 -10.25 2.98
C PHE A 25 -1.50 -9.38 2.07
N LEU A 26 -1.68 -8.11 2.44
CA LEU A 26 -2.32 -7.08 1.61
C LEU A 26 -1.26 -6.12 1.08
N CYS A 27 -1.39 -5.68 -0.18
CA CYS A 27 -0.53 -4.66 -0.80
C CYS A 27 -1.34 -3.76 -1.75
N GLY A 28 -0.87 -2.53 -1.96
CA GLY A 28 -1.54 -1.55 -2.82
C GLY A 28 -2.96 -1.24 -2.36
N ASP A 29 -3.87 -1.09 -3.32
CA ASP A 29 -5.28 -0.71 -3.08
C ASP A 29 -6.04 -1.66 -2.13
N ALA A 30 -5.56 -2.91 -1.97
CA ALA A 30 -6.11 -3.84 -1.00
C ALA A 30 -5.76 -3.47 0.46
N GLY A 31 -4.63 -2.81 0.69
CA GLY A 31 -4.16 -2.37 2.00
C GLY A 31 -4.48 -0.91 2.31
N HIS A 32 -4.52 -0.05 1.28
CA HIS A 32 -4.82 1.37 1.47
C HIS A 32 -5.38 1.98 0.18
N ILE A 33 -6.33 2.90 0.34
CA ILE A 33 -6.90 3.70 -0.75
C ILE A 33 -6.77 5.16 -0.32
N HIS A 34 -6.33 6.01 -1.23
CA HIS A 34 -6.21 7.44 -0.99
C HIS A 34 -6.72 8.24 -2.19
N SER A 35 -6.84 9.57 -2.03
CA SER A 35 -7.23 10.45 -3.14
C SER A 35 -6.30 10.24 -4.35
N PRO A 36 -6.83 10.20 -5.58
CA PRO A 36 -6.04 10.13 -6.80
C PRO A 36 -5.28 11.45 -7.05
N ALA A 37 -5.64 12.52 -6.34
CA ALA A 37 -4.93 13.77 -6.42
C ALA A 37 -3.49 13.60 -5.90
N GLY A 38 -2.53 13.64 -6.82
CA GLY A 38 -1.13 13.37 -6.57
C GLY A 38 -0.59 12.12 -7.28
N GLY A 39 -1.44 11.27 -7.87
CA GLY A 39 -1.00 10.11 -8.67
C GLY A 39 -0.18 9.07 -7.87
N GLN A 40 -0.32 9.03 -6.56
CA GLN A 40 0.58 8.26 -5.68
C GLN A 40 0.16 6.80 -5.50
N GLY A 41 -1.01 6.37 -5.99
CA GLY A 41 -1.58 5.05 -5.67
C GLY A 41 -0.73 3.92 -6.21
N MET A 42 -0.45 4.00 -7.52
CA MET A 42 0.43 3.07 -8.20
C MET A 42 1.84 3.05 -7.59
N ASN A 43 2.41 4.22 -7.29
CA ASN A 43 3.76 4.31 -6.72
C ASN A 43 3.84 3.69 -5.33
N THR A 44 2.85 3.92 -4.48
CA THR A 44 2.79 3.33 -3.14
C THR A 44 2.60 1.82 -3.20
N GLY A 45 1.70 1.33 -4.07
CA GLY A 45 1.49 -0.11 -4.27
C GLY A 45 2.73 -0.82 -4.80
N MET A 46 3.47 -0.21 -5.73
CA MET A 46 4.79 -0.74 -6.15
C MET A 46 5.77 -0.78 -4.97
N GLY A 47 5.80 0.26 -4.13
CA GLY A 47 6.63 0.29 -2.92
C GLY A 47 6.29 -0.83 -1.93
N ASP A 48 5.00 -1.13 -1.74
CA ASP A 48 4.55 -2.27 -0.91
C ASP A 48 5.07 -3.60 -1.48
N ALA A 49 4.88 -3.81 -2.80
CA ALA A 49 5.28 -5.03 -3.48
C ALA A 49 6.80 -5.23 -3.42
N VAL A 50 7.59 -4.19 -3.69
CA VAL A 50 9.05 -4.24 -3.59
C VAL A 50 9.48 -4.57 -2.16
N ASN A 51 8.86 -3.98 -1.14
CA ASN A 51 9.18 -4.28 0.26
C ASN A 51 8.89 -5.73 0.65
N LEU A 52 7.72 -6.25 0.24
CA LEU A 52 7.30 -7.61 0.59
C LEU A 52 8.07 -8.68 -0.19
N ALA A 53 8.32 -8.46 -1.48
CA ALA A 53 8.83 -9.50 -2.39
C ALA A 53 10.17 -10.07 -1.94
N TRP A 54 11.14 -9.23 -1.55
CA TRP A 54 12.45 -9.72 -1.13
C TRP A 54 12.40 -10.46 0.22
N LYS A 55 11.56 -9.99 1.15
CA LYS A 55 11.35 -10.64 2.46
C LYS A 55 10.73 -12.01 2.27
N LEU A 56 9.69 -12.09 1.44
CA LEU A 56 9.00 -13.33 1.13
C LEU A 56 9.92 -14.33 0.43
N ALA A 57 10.69 -13.88 -0.56
CA ALA A 57 11.67 -14.73 -1.24
C ALA A 57 12.71 -15.28 -0.27
N ALA A 58 13.28 -14.42 0.59
CA ALA A 58 14.28 -14.83 1.58
C ALA A 58 13.74 -15.91 2.53
N VAL A 59 12.50 -15.76 3.03
CA VAL A 59 11.87 -16.75 3.93
C VAL A 59 11.52 -18.05 3.20
N VAL A 60 10.90 -17.98 2.02
CA VAL A 60 10.53 -19.17 1.23
C VAL A 60 11.76 -19.98 0.83
N GLN A 61 12.88 -19.31 0.56
CA GLN A 61 14.14 -19.94 0.17
C GLN A 61 14.99 -20.38 1.38
N GLY A 62 14.47 -20.25 2.61
CA GLY A 62 15.18 -20.65 3.83
C GLY A 62 16.40 -19.79 4.18
N ARG A 63 16.51 -18.60 3.57
CA ARG A 63 17.64 -17.67 3.79
C ARG A 63 17.38 -16.64 4.90
N ALA A 64 16.16 -16.60 5.44
CA ALA A 64 15.78 -15.74 6.55
C ALA A 64 14.71 -16.39 7.42
N ASP A 65 14.66 -15.99 8.70
CA ASP A 65 13.61 -16.40 9.63
C ASP A 65 12.25 -15.80 9.24
N ALA A 66 11.16 -16.54 9.49
CA ALA A 66 9.80 -16.09 9.20
C ALA A 66 9.43 -14.75 9.89
N ARG A 67 10.09 -14.42 11.00
CA ARG A 67 9.97 -13.12 11.70
C ARG A 67 10.38 -11.94 10.83
N LEU A 68 11.19 -12.13 9.78
CA LEU A 68 11.48 -11.07 8.83
C LEU A 68 10.19 -10.51 8.21
N LEU A 69 9.20 -11.35 7.97
CA LEU A 69 7.90 -10.92 7.42
C LEU A 69 7.08 -10.10 8.42
N ASP A 70 7.40 -10.14 9.72
CA ASP A 70 6.69 -9.34 10.75
C ASP A 70 7.01 -7.85 10.58
N SER A 71 8.14 -7.52 9.92
CA SER A 71 8.53 -6.14 9.63
C SER A 71 7.72 -5.49 8.51
N TYR A 72 7.01 -6.26 7.68
CA TYR A 72 6.29 -5.72 6.53
C TYR A 72 5.18 -4.73 6.94
N GLU A 73 4.29 -5.17 7.84
CA GLU A 73 3.16 -4.36 8.29
C GLU A 73 3.57 -3.02 8.94
N PRO A 74 4.42 -2.98 9.98
CA PRO A 74 4.77 -1.72 10.63
C PRO A 74 5.52 -0.75 9.70
N GLU A 75 6.33 -1.25 8.75
CA GLU A 75 6.99 -0.40 7.77
C GLU A 75 6.01 0.24 6.77
N ARG A 76 4.99 -0.51 6.32
CA ARG A 76 4.07 -0.05 5.27
C ARG A 76 2.84 0.70 5.82
N ILE A 77 2.32 0.31 6.98
CA ILE A 77 1.27 1.07 7.68
C ILE A 77 1.77 2.49 8.03
N ALA A 78 2.99 2.61 8.53
CA ALA A 78 3.57 3.93 8.84
C ALA A 78 3.71 4.81 7.58
N PHE A 79 4.03 4.22 6.43
CA PHE A 79 4.07 4.93 5.16
C PHE A 79 2.67 5.36 4.69
N ALA A 80 1.69 4.46 4.76
CA ALA A 80 0.30 4.74 4.38
C ALA A 80 -0.31 5.89 5.21
N HIS A 81 -0.07 5.91 6.53
CA HIS A 81 -0.54 7.00 7.39
C HIS A 81 0.11 8.34 7.04
N LYS A 82 1.44 8.39 6.83
CA LYS A 82 2.13 9.61 6.39
C LYS A 82 1.58 10.16 5.08
N LEU A 83 1.22 9.27 4.16
CA LEU A 83 0.66 9.64 2.85
C LEU A 83 -0.74 10.26 3.00
N ILE A 84 -1.57 9.73 3.90
CA ILE A 84 -2.89 10.30 4.19
C ILE A 84 -2.77 11.68 4.85
N GLU A 85 -1.89 11.82 5.85
CA GLU A 85 -1.66 13.10 6.53
C GLU A 85 -1.12 14.19 5.59
N SER A 86 -0.27 13.83 4.62
CA SER A 86 0.26 14.79 3.65
C SER A 86 -0.79 15.19 2.62
N THR A 87 -1.67 14.27 2.22
CA THR A 87 -2.73 14.53 1.23
C THR A 87 -3.84 15.39 1.82
N ASP A 88 -4.22 15.19 3.09
CA ASP A 88 -5.21 16.03 3.79
C ASP A 88 -4.80 17.51 3.85
N LYS A 89 -3.49 17.81 3.93
CA LYS A 89 -2.98 19.19 3.96
C LYS A 89 -3.08 19.93 2.62
N VAL A 90 -3.18 19.21 1.51
CA VAL A 90 -3.29 19.81 0.16
C VAL A 90 -4.73 20.23 -0.15
N PHE A 91 -5.72 19.72 0.59
CA PHE A 91 -7.14 20.01 0.40
C PHE A 91 -7.75 20.93 1.46
N ARG A 92 -6.92 21.61 2.26
CA ARG A 92 -7.36 22.60 3.27
C ARG A 92 -7.13 24.02 2.81
#